data_AF-A0A8J9S7N7-F1
#
_entry.id   AF-A0A8J9S7N7-F1
#
_cell.length_a   1.000
_cell.length_b   1.000
_cell.length_c   1.000
_cell.angle_alpha   90.00
_cell.angle_beta   90.00
_cell.angle_gamma   90.00
#
_symmetry.space_group_name_H-M   'P 1'
#
loop_
_entity.id
_entity.type
_entity.pdbx_description
1 polymer ?
#
loop_
_entity_poly.entity_id
_entity_poly.type
_entity_poly.pdbx_seq_one_letter_code
_entity_poly.pdbx_strand_id
1 'polypeptide(L)'
;MHRLQVIVEYDSTDVDHFIEIADAIEERFPNLMVNGEETEGGPAEGKLLFEVKAEDGRVLFSARQTGRLPDSGEILDALTAAGVSES
;
A
#
# COMPACT_ATOMS: atom_id res chain seq x y z
N MET A 1 4.43 -7.23 -21.74
CA MET A 1 4.67 -6.11 -20.81
C MET A 1 4.02 -6.50 -19.50
N HIS A 2 4.81 -6.75 -18.45
CA HIS A 2 4.27 -6.95 -17.11
C HIS A 2 3.84 -5.57 -16.61
N ARG A 3 2.58 -5.44 -16.15
CA ARG A 3 2.15 -4.22 -15.45
C ARG A 3 2.82 -4.25 -14.09
N LEU A 4 3.40 -3.14 -13.67
CA LEU A 4 3.92 -3.02 -12.31
C LEU A 4 2.72 -3.11 -11.36
N GLN A 5 2.87 -3.88 -10.28
CA GLN A 5 1.84 -4.08 -9.27
C GLN A 5 2.32 -3.65 -7.88
N VAL A 6 1.42 -3.05 -7.11
CA VAL A 6 1.56 -2.81 -5.67
C VAL A 6 0.53 -3.66 -4.95
N ILE A 7 0.95 -4.34 -3.89
CA ILE A 7 0.08 -5.13 -3.03
C ILE A 7 -0.10 -4.35 -1.74
N VAL A 8 -1.34 -4.10 -1.34
CA VAL A 8 -1.71 -3.46 -0.08
C VAL A 8 -2.48 -4.46 0.75
N GLU A 9 -1.87 -4.98 1.80
CA GLU A 9 -2.57 -5.78 2.81
C GLU A 9 -3.20 -4.83 3.82
N TYR A 10 -4.48 -5.02 4.15
CA TYR A 10 -5.20 -4.17 5.10
C TYR A 10 -6.23 -4.97 5.90
N ASP A 11 -6.70 -4.43 7.02
CA ASP A 11 -7.86 -4.97 7.74
C ASP A 11 -9.15 -4.32 7.21
N SER A 12 -10.26 -5.04 7.27
CA SER A 12 -11.60 -4.53 6.89
C SER A 12 -11.95 -3.15 7.50
N THR A 13 -11.44 -2.80 8.69
CA THR A 13 -11.66 -1.47 9.31
C THR A 13 -10.89 -0.34 8.65
N ASP A 14 -9.84 -0.65 7.89
CA ASP A 14 -8.96 0.30 7.21
C ASP A 14 -9.29 0.42 5.71
N VAL A 15 -10.45 -0.08 5.26
CA VAL A 15 -10.85 -0.06 3.85
C VAL A 15 -10.89 1.35 3.25
N ASP A 16 -11.40 2.33 4.01
CA ASP A 16 -11.46 3.73 3.55
C ASP A 16 -10.03 4.30 3.35
N HIS A 17 -9.11 3.92 4.22
CA HIS A 17 -7.71 4.33 4.14
C HIS A 17 -7.00 3.65 2.97
N PHE A 18 -7.29 2.38 2.72
CA PHE A 18 -6.82 1.66 1.53
C PHE A 18 -7.28 2.36 0.24
N ILE A 19 -8.57 2.74 0.15
CA ILE A 19 -9.12 3.44 -1.02
C ILE A 19 -8.39 4.78 -1.24
N GLU A 20 -8.16 5.57 -0.18
CA GLU A 20 -7.42 6.83 -0.29
C GLU A 20 -6.01 6.64 -0.86
N ILE A 21 -5.29 5.63 -0.36
CA ILE A 21 -3.94 5.30 -0.86
C ILE A 21 -4.00 4.81 -2.31
N ALA A 22 -4.96 3.95 -2.65
CA ALA A 22 -5.13 3.42 -3.99
C ALA A 22 -5.41 4.53 -5.01
N ASP A 23 -6.35 5.43 -4.70
CA ASP A 23 -6.69 6.57 -5.55
C ASP A 23 -5.47 7.47 -5.78
N ALA A 24 -4.71 7.79 -4.73
CA ALA A 24 -3.51 8.62 -4.83
C ALA A 24 -2.42 7.95 -5.69
N ILE A 25 -2.27 6.62 -5.58
CA ILE A 25 -1.34 5.85 -6.41
C ILE A 25 -1.78 5.85 -7.87
N GLU A 26 -3.05 5.58 -8.16
CA GLU A 26 -3.57 5.53 -9.53
C GLU A 26 -3.54 6.90 -10.21
N GLU A 27 -3.76 7.99 -9.45
CA GLU A 27 -3.64 9.36 -9.95
C GLU A 27 -2.21 9.68 -10.40
N ARG A 28 -1.21 9.31 -9.60
CA ARG A 28 0.21 9.62 -9.87
C ARG A 28 0.90 8.61 -10.80
N PHE A 29 0.47 7.35 -10.74
CA PHE A 29 1.05 6.23 -11.47
C PHE A 29 -0.06 5.45 -12.21
N PRO A 30 -0.66 6.01 -13.28
CA PRO A 30 -1.82 5.41 -13.96
C PRO A 30 -1.54 4.05 -14.63
N ASN A 31 -0.26 3.68 -14.78
CA ASN A 31 0.17 2.38 -15.30
C ASN A 31 0.41 1.33 -14.19
N LEU A 32 0.31 1.72 -12.92
CA LEU A 32 0.52 0.86 -11.76
C LEU A 32 -0.82 0.25 -11.35
N MET A 33 -0.83 -1.06 -11.11
CA MET A 33 -2.03 -1.75 -10.58
C MET A 33 -1.93 -1.85 -9.06
N VAL A 34 -2.96 -1.41 -8.35
CA VAL A 34 -3.07 -1.61 -6.91
C VAL A 34 -3.91 -2.87 -6.63
N ASN A 35 -3.32 -3.82 -5.91
CA ASN A 35 -3.99 -5.05 -5.47
C ASN A 35 -4.23 -4.99 -3.96
N GLY A 36 -5.48 -4.81 -3.56
CA GLY A 36 -5.88 -4.87 -2.16
C GLY A 36 -6.08 -6.30 -1.69
N GLU A 37 -5.38 -6.68 -0.62
CA GLU A 37 -5.55 -7.96 0.07
C GLU A 37 -6.14 -7.70 1.46
N GLU A 38 -7.47 -7.85 1.56
CA GLU A 38 -8.14 -7.78 2.84
C GLU A 38 -7.76 -9.00 3.69
N THR A 39 -7.27 -8.75 4.90
CA THR A 39 -6.87 -9.79 5.83
C THR A 39 -8.00 -10.08 6.82
N GLU A 40 -8.37 -11.34 6.95
CA GLU A 40 -9.29 -11.80 8.01
C GLU A 40 -8.53 -11.85 9.34
N GLY A 41 -8.41 -10.69 9.97
CA GLY A 41 -7.67 -10.55 11.21
C GLY A 41 -8.00 -9.20 11.80
N GLY A 42 -9.24 -9.03 12.28
CA GLY A 42 -9.61 -7.83 13.04
C GLY A 42 -8.54 -7.48 14.08
N PRO A 43 -8.53 -6.24 14.62
CA PRO A 43 -7.47 -5.70 15.48
C PRO A 43 -7.33 -6.39 16.87
N ALA A 44 -7.60 -7.69 16.97
CA ALA A 44 -7.61 -8.57 18.13
C ALA A 44 -6.34 -8.53 19.00
N GLU A 45 -5.27 -7.87 18.56
CA GLU A 45 -4.07 -7.61 19.37
C GLU A 45 -3.58 -6.15 19.32
N GLY A 46 -4.37 -5.19 18.83
CA GLY A 46 -3.97 -3.79 18.69
C GLY A 46 -2.83 -3.58 17.69
N LYS A 47 -2.60 -4.54 16.79
CA LYS A 47 -1.58 -4.47 15.73
C LYS A 47 -2.23 -3.90 14.48
N LEU A 48 -1.70 -2.79 13.96
CA LEU A 48 -2.08 -2.26 12.65
C LEU A 48 -1.60 -3.25 11.58
N LEU A 49 -2.49 -3.68 10.68
CA LEU A 49 -2.19 -4.71 9.70
C LEU A 49 -1.88 -4.18 8.30
N PHE A 50 -1.76 -2.86 8.15
CA PHE A 50 -1.55 -2.20 6.88
C PHE A 50 -0.12 -2.36 6.35
N GLU A 51 0.06 -3.11 5.27
CA GLU A 51 1.36 -3.38 4.64
C GLU A 51 1.31 -3.02 3.16
N VAL A 52 2.33 -2.29 2.67
CA VAL A 52 2.46 -1.94 1.25
C VAL A 52 3.70 -2.60 0.70
N LYS A 53 3.54 -3.35 -0.39
CA LYS A 53 4.60 -4.15 -1.01
C LYS A 53 4.63 -3.91 -2.51
N ALA A 54 5.82 -3.89 -3.09
CA ALA A 54 5.98 -3.98 -4.53
C ALA A 54 5.76 -5.43 -5.01
N GLU A 55 5.49 -5.61 -6.31
CA GLU A 55 5.32 -6.92 -6.96
C GLU A 55 6.47 -7.91 -6.68
N ASP A 56 7.70 -7.40 -6.51
CA ASP A 56 8.89 -8.20 -6.21
C ASP A 56 8.98 -8.69 -4.74
N GLY A 57 7.96 -8.38 -3.93
CA GLY A 57 7.88 -8.74 -2.51
C GLY A 57 8.61 -7.77 -1.58
N ARG A 58 9.20 -6.68 -2.11
CA ARG A 58 9.84 -5.65 -1.30
C ARG A 58 8.78 -4.86 -0.52
N VAL A 59 8.96 -4.77 0.78
CA VAL A 59 8.11 -3.94 1.66
C VAL A 59 8.47 -2.47 1.46
N LEU A 60 7.48 -1.69 1.05
CA LEU A 60 7.56 -0.22 0.91
C LEU A 60 7.13 0.47 2.21
N PHE A 61 6.14 -0.09 2.91
CA PHE A 61 5.68 0.38 4.21
C PHE A 61 5.10 -0.76 5.04
N SER A 62 5.26 -0.68 6.36
CA SER A 62 4.72 -1.65 7.33
C SER A 62 4.17 -0.93 8.56
N ALA A 63 2.84 -0.91 8.71
CA ALA A 63 2.21 -0.35 9.90
C ALA A 63 2.52 -1.18 11.16
N ARG A 64 2.80 -2.48 10.99
CA ARG A 64 3.23 -3.35 12.09
C ARG A 64 4.58 -2.92 12.68
N GLN A 65 5.48 -2.40 11.83
CA GLN A 65 6.81 -1.94 12.24
C GLN A 65 6.80 -0.50 12.72
N THR A 66 6.04 0.38 12.06
CA THR A 66 6.01 1.82 12.38
C THR A 66 5.04 2.15 13.51
N GLY A 67 4.05 1.29 13.77
CA GLY A 67 2.99 1.53 14.73
C GLY A 67 1.99 2.61 14.30
N ARG A 68 1.98 2.99 13.01
CA ARG A 68 1.03 3.96 12.43
C ARG A 68 0.59 3.55 11.02
N LEU A 69 -0.54 4.09 10.58
CA LEU A 69 -0.91 4.04 9.16
C LEU A 69 -0.03 5.01 8.35
N PRO A 70 0.24 4.69 7.07
CA PRO A 70 0.97 5.61 6.19
C PRO A 70 0.03 6.71 5.70
N ASP A 71 0.54 7.89 5.38
CA ASP A 71 -0.16 8.83 4.50
C ASP A 71 0.16 8.52 3.02
N SER A 72 -0.67 9.04 2.12
CA SER A 72 -0.49 8.85 0.67
C SER A 72 0.86 9.36 0.18
N GLY A 73 1.33 10.53 0.68
CA GLY A 73 2.62 11.10 0.31
C GLY A 73 3.78 10.15 0.57
N GLU A 74 3.81 9.52 1.75
CA GLU A 74 4.85 8.57 2.13
C GLU A 74 4.90 7.34 1.20
N ILE A 75 3.74 6.84 0.78
CA ILE A 75 3.68 5.71 -0.17
C ILE A 75 4.16 6.12 -1.56
N LEU A 76 3.77 7.30 -2.04
CA LEU A 76 4.19 7.81 -3.35
C LEU A 76 5.71 8.06 -3.40
N ASP A 77 6.28 8.59 -2.33
CA ASP A 77 7.72 8.80 -2.21
C ASP A 77 8.47 7.44 -2.17
N ALA A 78 7.93 6.45 -1.44
CA ALA A 78 8.49 5.10 -1.39
C ALA A 78 8.47 4.41 -2.77
N LEU A 79 7.38 4.58 -3.53
CA LEU A 79 7.27 4.06 -4.90
C LEU A 79 8.28 4.70 -5.86
N THR A 80 8.43 6.03 -5.77
CA THR A 80 9.42 6.78 -6.55
C THR A 80 10.84 6.30 -6.22
N ALA A 81 11.17 6.16 -4.94
CA ALA A 81 12.46 5.65 -4.47
C ALA A 81 12.70 4.18 -4.89
N ALA A 82 11.64 3.39 -5.03
CA ALA A 82 11.70 2.02 -5.53
C ALA A 82 11.93 1.92 -7.04
N GLY A 83 11.90 3.05 -7.77
CA GLY A 83 12.12 3.14 -9.21
C GLY A 83 10.84 3.07 -10.04
N VAL A 84 9.66 3.18 -9.42
CA VAL A 84 8.41 3.32 -10.15
C VAL A 84 8.39 4.71 -10.80
N SER A 85 8.28 4.74 -12.13
CA SER A 85 8.29 5.99 -12.88
C SER A 85 6.89 6.58 -12.96
N GLU A 86 6.79 7.88 -12.70
CA GLU A 86 5.63 8.69 -13.05
C GLU A 86 5.42 8.59 -14.57
N SER A 87 4.17 8.45 -15.00
CA SER A 87 3.82 8.28 -16.43
C SER A 87 3.65 9.62 -17.14
#